data_AF-G3C991-F1
#
_entry.id   AF-G3C991-F1
#
_cell.length_a   1.000
_cell.length_b   1.000
_cell.length_c   1.000
_cell.angle_alpha   90.00
_cell.angle_beta   90.00
_cell.angle_gamma   90.00
#
_symmetry.space_group_name_H-M   'P 1'
#
loop_
_entity.id
_entity.type
_entity.pdbx_description
1 polymer ?
#
loop_
_entity_poly.entity_id
_entity_poly.type
_entity_poly.pdbx_seq_one_letter_code
_entity_poly.pdbx_strand_id
1 'polypeptide(L)'
;MQKESEKTIYLKAYPIKSYEEVKKVKDDVQAGNIVIIRFTPLVKKSLDELSKSVEELYKFVMSTGGDIARLGEDRIVITPPGIRIYREGGLKY
;
A
#
# COMPACT_ATOMS: atom_id res chain seq x y z
N MET A 1 -2.90 13.25 -34.40
CA MET A 1 -2.30 12.85 -33.11
C MET A 1 -3.30 13.15 -32.01
N GLN A 2 -3.93 12.13 -31.44
CA GLN A 2 -4.78 12.29 -30.25
C GLN A 2 -3.86 12.56 -29.06
N LYS A 3 -4.14 13.60 -28.27
CA LYS A 3 -3.44 13.85 -27.00
C LYS A 3 -3.72 12.66 -26.09
N GLU A 4 -2.69 11.89 -25.75
CA GLU A 4 -2.74 11.03 -24.58
C GLU A 4 -3.14 11.91 -23.38
N SER A 5 -4.25 11.59 -22.75
CA SER A 5 -4.65 12.25 -21.51
C SER A 5 -3.59 11.96 -20.46
N GLU A 6 -2.95 13.01 -19.92
CA GLU A 6 -2.01 12.86 -18.82
C GLU A 6 -2.70 12.16 -17.66
N LYS A 7 -2.35 10.88 -17.44
CA LYS A 7 -2.91 10.08 -16.36
C LYS A 7 -2.39 10.64 -15.04
N THR A 8 -3.25 11.36 -14.32
CA THR A 8 -2.91 11.88 -12.98
C THR A 8 -2.73 10.73 -11.99
N ILE A 9 -1.56 10.68 -11.37
CA ILE A 9 -1.26 9.74 -10.28
C ILE A 9 -1.67 10.40 -8.97
N TYR A 10 -2.43 9.66 -8.16
CA TYR A 10 -2.87 10.14 -6.85
C TYR A 10 -2.10 9.45 -5.72
N LEU A 11 -1.95 10.17 -4.61
CA LEU A 11 -1.69 9.58 -3.31
C LEU A 11 -3.03 9.45 -2.57
N LYS A 12 -3.42 8.21 -2.26
CA LYS A 12 -4.67 7.89 -1.56
C LYS A 12 -4.35 7.44 -0.14
N ALA A 13 -5.06 7.98 0.84
CA ALA A 13 -4.90 7.60 2.23
C ALA A 13 -6.26 7.24 2.85
N TYR A 14 -6.39 6.01 3.37
CA TYR A 14 -7.64 5.56 3.99
C TYR A 14 -7.40 4.45 5.03
N PRO A 15 -8.29 4.33 6.03
CA PRO A 15 -8.25 3.19 6.95
C PRO A 15 -8.77 1.92 6.28
N ILE A 16 -8.26 0.77 6.68
CA ILE A 16 -8.85 -0.55 6.38
C ILE A 16 -9.48 -1.12 7.64
N LYS A 17 -10.69 -1.68 7.52
CA LYS A 17 -11.50 -2.21 8.63
C LYS A 17 -11.74 -3.71 8.52
N SER A 18 -11.55 -4.29 7.34
CA SER A 18 -11.64 -5.74 7.11
C SER A 18 -10.61 -6.19 6.07
N TYR A 19 -10.37 -7.51 6.03
CA TYR A 19 -9.54 -8.15 5.02
C TYR A 19 -10.02 -7.89 3.58
N GLU A 20 -11.32 -7.73 3.36
CA GLU A 20 -11.90 -7.50 2.02
C GLU A 20 -11.42 -6.19 1.38
N GLU A 21 -11.08 -5.19 2.21
CA GLU A 21 -10.56 -3.91 1.73
C GLU A 21 -9.13 -4.01 1.16
N VAL A 22 -8.43 -5.13 1.37
CA VAL A 22 -7.12 -5.40 0.73
C VAL A 22 -7.24 -5.36 -0.80
N LYS A 23 -8.36 -5.84 -1.35
CA LYS A 23 -8.59 -5.81 -2.81
C LYS A 23 -8.56 -4.38 -3.35
N LYS A 24 -9.21 -3.44 -2.66
CA LYS A 24 -9.23 -2.02 -3.04
C LYS A 24 -7.83 -1.41 -3.09
N VAL A 25 -6.97 -1.77 -2.13
CA VAL A 25 -5.57 -1.32 -2.10
C VAL A 25 -4.82 -1.83 -3.33
N LYS A 26 -5.00 -3.10 -3.69
CA LYS A 26 -4.39 -3.69 -4.89
C LYS A 26 -4.85 -2.98 -6.17
N ASP A 27 -6.16 -2.74 -6.29
CA ASP A 27 -6.74 -2.04 -7.44
C ASP A 27 -6.18 -0.62 -7.58
N ASP A 28 -6.03 0.11 -6.46
CA ASP A 28 -5.45 1.46 -6.45
C ASP A 28 -3.97 1.46 -6.88
N VAL A 29 -3.19 0.50 -6.41
CA VAL A 29 -1.76 0.35 -6.78
C VAL A 29 -1.62 -0.05 -8.25
N GLN A 30 -2.45 -0.95 -8.77
CA GLN A 30 -2.48 -1.31 -10.19
C GLN A 30 -2.87 -0.12 -11.08
N ALA A 31 -3.74 0.76 -10.60
CA ALA A 31 -4.05 2.01 -11.29
C ALA A 31 -2.87 3.00 -11.32
N GLY A 32 -1.78 2.73 -10.62
CA GLY A 32 -0.57 3.56 -10.55
C GLY A 32 -0.59 4.57 -9.41
N ASN A 33 -1.48 4.41 -8.42
CA ASN A 33 -1.56 5.32 -7.28
C ASN A 33 -0.65 4.86 -6.13
N ILE A 34 -0.17 5.82 -5.35
CA ILE A 34 0.48 5.58 -4.06
C ILE A 34 -0.63 5.42 -3.02
N VAL A 35 -0.52 4.41 -2.15
CA VAL A 35 -1.53 4.15 -1.11
C VAL A 35 -0.91 4.18 0.28
N ILE A 36 -1.51 4.94 1.19
CA ILE A 36 -1.22 4.91 2.62
C ILE A 36 -2.42 4.29 3.33
N ILE A 37 -2.22 3.13 3.93
CA ILE A 37 -3.26 2.44 4.70
C ILE A 37 -3.03 2.65 6.19
N ARG A 38 -4.12 2.84 6.93
CA ARG A 38 -4.13 2.83 8.40
C ARG A 38 -4.86 1.59 8.90
N PHE A 39 -4.19 0.79 9.71
CA PHE A 39 -4.70 -0.51 10.16
C PHE A 39 -5.18 -0.54 11.61
N THR A 40 -5.17 0.59 12.33
CA THR A 40 -5.72 0.72 13.70
C THR A 40 -7.09 0.06 13.88
N PRO A 41 -8.07 0.20 12.95
CA PRO A 41 -9.38 -0.43 13.10
C PRO A 41 -9.32 -1.96 13.02
N LEU A 42 -8.42 -2.50 12.18
CA LEU A 42 -8.24 -3.94 11.98
C LEU A 42 -7.52 -4.58 13.16
N VAL A 43 -6.52 -3.91 13.73
CA VAL A 43 -5.81 -4.34 14.97
C VAL A 43 -6.79 -4.62 16.11
N LYS A 44 -7.79 -3.73 16.29
CA LYS A 44 -8.80 -3.86 17.34
C LYS A 44 -9.75 -5.04 17.12
N LYS A 45 -9.88 -5.51 15.88
CA LYS A 45 -10.79 -6.59 15.49
C LYS A 45 -10.09 -7.95 15.55
N SER A 46 -8.94 -8.08 14.90
CA SER A 46 -8.18 -9.33 14.82
C SER A 46 -6.74 -9.10 14.35
N LEU A 47 -5.78 -9.54 15.17
CA LEU A 47 -4.35 -9.56 14.81
C LEU A 47 -4.05 -10.55 13.67
N ASP A 48 -4.84 -11.62 13.55
CA ASP A 48 -4.69 -12.61 12.49
C ASP A 48 -5.14 -12.05 11.14
N GLU A 49 -6.26 -11.31 11.09
CA GLU A 49 -6.69 -10.61 9.86
C GLU A 49 -5.63 -9.59 9.43
N LEU A 50 -5.08 -8.83 10.39
CA LEU A 50 -4.02 -7.86 10.11
C LEU A 50 -2.78 -8.52 9.48
N SER A 51 -2.27 -9.58 10.12
CA SER A 51 -1.06 -10.25 9.66
C SER A 51 -1.24 -10.82 8.25
N LYS A 52 -2.39 -11.44 7.98
CA LYS A 52 -2.76 -11.95 6.65
C LYS A 52 -2.84 -10.82 5.61
N SER A 53 -3.51 -9.72 5.94
CA SER A 53 -3.63 -8.57 5.04
C SER A 53 -2.27 -7.95 4.70
N VAL A 54 -1.40 -7.77 5.68
CA VAL A 54 -0.06 -7.20 5.48
C VAL A 54 0.82 -8.14 4.65
N GLU A 55 0.81 -9.44 4.94
CA GLU A 55 1.57 -10.44 4.19
C GLU A 55 1.10 -10.53 2.73
N GLU A 56 -0.22 -10.50 2.50
CA GLU A 56 -0.79 -10.52 1.16
C GLU A 56 -0.43 -9.28 0.36
N LEU A 57 -0.49 -8.09 0.98
CA LEU A 57 -0.06 -6.84 0.36
C LEU A 57 1.43 -6.86 0.05
N TYR A 58 2.26 -7.33 0.97
CA TYR A 58 3.70 -7.46 0.75
C TYR A 58 4.00 -8.36 -0.47
N LYS A 59 3.41 -9.56 -0.52
CA LYS A 59 3.59 -10.49 -1.65
C LYS A 59 3.15 -9.87 -2.98
N PHE A 60 2.02 -9.17 -2.99
CA PHE A 60 1.49 -8.48 -4.17
C PHE A 60 2.40 -7.35 -4.64
N VAL A 61 2.89 -6.51 -3.73
CA VAL A 61 3.76 -5.38 -4.08
C VAL A 61 5.10 -5.87 -4.62
N MET A 62 5.67 -6.91 -4.00
CA MET A 62 6.91 -7.53 -4.49
C MET A 62 6.72 -8.20 -5.86
N SER A 63 5.59 -8.87 -6.11
CA SER A 63 5.34 -9.51 -7.41
C SER A 63 5.07 -8.53 -8.54
N THR A 64 4.55 -7.34 -8.22
CA THR A 64 4.29 -6.28 -9.21
C THR A 64 5.49 -5.37 -9.44
N GLY A 65 6.50 -5.39 -8.56
CA GLY A 65 7.69 -4.53 -8.66
C GLY A 65 7.49 -3.13 -8.05
N GLY A 66 6.52 -2.98 -7.15
CA GLY A 66 6.35 -1.78 -6.34
C GLY A 66 7.26 -1.77 -5.10
N ASP A 67 6.97 -0.86 -4.17
CA ASP A 67 7.67 -0.79 -2.88
C ASP A 67 6.68 -0.65 -1.71
N ILE A 68 7.06 -1.13 -0.54
CA ILE A 68 6.23 -1.12 0.67
C ILE A 68 7.08 -0.80 1.89
N ALA A 69 6.58 0.07 2.76
CA ALA A 69 7.24 0.39 4.02
C ALA A 69 6.26 0.72 5.13
N ARG A 70 6.70 0.50 6.36
CA ARG A 70 6.01 1.00 7.54
C ARG A 70 6.16 2.52 7.62
N LEU A 71 5.06 3.22 7.91
CA LEU A 71 5.02 4.66 8.11
C LEU A 71 4.48 4.95 9.52
N GLY A 72 5.39 5.12 10.48
CA GLY A 72 5.02 5.31 11.89
C GLY A 72 4.46 4.04 12.52
N GLU A 73 3.61 4.20 13.53
CA GLU A 73 3.16 3.07 14.35
C GLU A 73 2.09 2.22 13.64
N ASP A 74 1.10 2.87 13.03
CA ASP A 74 -0.17 2.25 12.60
C ASP A 74 -0.49 2.39 11.10
N ARG A 75 0.51 2.77 10.29
CA ARG A 75 0.36 2.93 8.83
C ARG A 75 1.42 2.21 8.04
N ILE A 76 1.03 1.82 6.83
CA ILE A 76 1.91 1.29 5.79
C ILE A 76 1.71 2.15 4.55
N VAL A 77 2.81 2.46 3.86
CA VAL A 77 2.79 3.08 2.54
C VAL A 77 3.16 2.03 1.49
N ILE A 78 2.46 2.07 0.36
CA ILE A 78 2.64 1.19 -0.80
C ILE A 78 2.76 2.06 -2.03
N THR A 79 3.77 1.79 -2.85
CA THR A 79 4.02 2.50 -4.10
C THR A 79 3.92 1.53 -5.29
N PRO A 80 3.42 2.00 -6.44
CA PRO A 80 3.38 1.22 -7.67
C PRO A 80 4.78 1.10 -8.30
N PRO A 81 4.94 0.28 -9.35
CA PRO A 81 6.20 0.18 -10.09
C PRO A 81 6.65 1.54 -10.63
N GLY A 82 7.96 1.78 -10.59
CA GLY A 82 8.56 3.06 -10.99
C GLY A 82 8.64 4.10 -9.86
N ILE A 83 8.05 3.84 -8.70
CA ILE A 83 8.16 4.68 -7.49
C ILE A 83 8.78 3.85 -6.37
N ARG A 84 9.89 4.32 -5.80
CA ARG A 84 10.58 3.63 -4.70
C ARG A 84 10.54 4.46 -3.42
N ILE A 85 10.49 3.78 -2.29
CA ILE A 85 10.57 4.41 -0.98
C ILE A 85 12.05 4.55 -0.63
N TYR A 86 12.52 5.79 -0.57
CA TYR A 86 13.87 6.07 -0.11
C TYR A 86 14.01 5.64 1.35
N ARG A 87 15.06 4.87 1.63
CA ARG A 87 15.44 4.45 2.96
C ARG A 87 16.85 4.95 3.17
N GLU A 88 17.01 5.98 3.99
CA GLU A 88 18.35 6.43 4.38
C GLU A 88 19.01 5.27 5.14
N GLY A 89 20.21 4.88 4.70
CA GLY A 89 20.79 3.58 5.00
C GLY A 89 20.82 3.25 6.49
N GLY A 90 20.14 2.17 6.88
CA GLY A 90 20.35 1.51 8.18
C GLY A 90 19.12 1.32 9.07
N LEU A 91 17.94 1.86 8.73
CA LEU A 91 16.75 1.59 9.53
C LEU A 91 16.16 0.22 9.19
N LYS A 92 16.65 -0.80 9.93
CA LYS A 92 15.99 -2.08 10.14
C LYS A 92 14.77 -1.83 11.03
N TYR A 93 13.57 -1.90 10.48
CA TYR A 93 12.35 -2.12 11.25
C TYR A 93 11.81 -3.50 10.92
#